data_AF-A0A6V8KSV6-F1
#
_entry.id   AF-A0A6V8KSV6-F1
#
_cell.length_a   1.000
_cell.length_b   1.000
_cell.length_c   1.000
_cell.angle_alpha   90.00
_cell.angle_beta   90.00
_cell.angle_gamma   90.00
#
_symmetry.space_group_name_H-M   'P 1'
#
loop_
_entity.id
_entity.type
_entity.pdbx_description
1 polymer ?
#
loop_
_entity_poly.entity_id
_entity_poly.type
_entity_poly.pdbx_seq_one_letter_code
_entity_poly.pdbx_strand_id
1 'polypeptide(L)'
;MDEGGRVVLRGSDPLEVCEEVVARGLHPEGVDVDTGTRVLPLVLDDRNHLLTWIRLYSRCLAARSLLLAGAADRCMWEIEAALIAAADPPCFLDEVYLAELVQLLRSAQRAILAGETDIEHHGPYVAVTMAENLCATRMIRREVHQDRRQYPRT
;
A
#
# COMPACT_ATOMS: atom_id res chain seq x y z
N MET A 1 -14.08 33.76 -3.19
CA MET A 1 -12.70 33.24 -3.19
C MET A 1 -12.34 33.08 -1.73
N ASP A 2 -12.67 31.92 -1.18
CA ASP A 2 -12.14 31.51 0.13
C ASP A 2 -10.90 30.68 -0.19
N GLU A 3 -9.76 31.11 0.30
CA GLU A 3 -8.52 30.32 0.27
C GLU A 3 -8.76 29.11 1.18
N GLY A 4 -9.24 28.02 0.57
CA GLY A 4 -9.67 26.81 1.26
C GLY A 4 -8.53 26.12 1.98
N GLY A 5 -8.30 26.52 3.24
CA GLY A 5 -7.37 25.85 4.14
C GLY A 5 -7.78 24.39 4.32
N ARG A 6 -6.81 23.49 4.22
CA ARG A 6 -7.01 22.06 4.50
C ARG A 6 -7.45 21.91 5.95
N VAL A 7 -8.47 21.08 6.19
CA VAL A 7 -8.95 20.76 7.54
C VAL A 7 -8.05 19.66 8.12
N VAL A 8 -7.54 19.88 9.32
CA VAL A 8 -6.75 18.86 10.04
C VAL A 8 -7.66 18.11 11.01
N LEU A 9 -7.78 16.80 10.82
CA LEU A 9 -8.40 15.88 11.77
C LEU A 9 -7.30 15.16 12.57
N ARG A 10 -7.62 14.74 13.80
CA ARG A 10 -6.72 13.92 14.61
C ARG A 10 -7.25 12.52 14.68
N GLY A 11 -6.41 11.53 14.38
CA GLY A 11 -6.80 10.14 14.44
C GLY A 11 -5.72 9.22 13.91
N SER A 12 -5.76 7.97 14.39
CA SER A 12 -4.94 6.87 13.88
C SER A 12 -5.77 5.74 13.30
N ASP A 13 -7.08 5.70 13.58
CA ASP A 13 -8.00 4.73 13.01
C ASP A 13 -8.60 5.25 11.69
N PRO A 14 -8.42 4.55 10.56
CA PRO A 14 -8.93 4.98 9.27
C PRO A 14 -10.44 5.05 9.19
N LEU A 15 -11.15 4.12 9.84
CA LEU A 15 -12.60 4.08 9.80
C LEU A 15 -13.17 5.26 10.58
N GLU A 16 -12.67 5.52 11.79
CA GLU A 16 -13.10 6.66 12.61
C GLU A 16 -12.88 7.99 11.89
N VAL A 17 -11.70 8.17 11.27
CA VAL A 17 -11.39 9.37 10.48
C VAL A 17 -12.33 9.49 9.27
N CYS A 18 -12.57 8.41 8.54
CA CYS A 18 -13.50 8.43 7.40
C CYS A 18 -14.94 8.75 7.81
N GLU A 19 -15.41 8.18 8.93
CA GLU A 19 -16.74 8.45 9.48
C GLU A 19 -16.88 9.92 9.88
N GLU A 20 -15.84 10.51 10.50
CA GLU A 20 -15.83 11.92 10.86
C GLU A 20 -15.86 12.85 9.64
N VAL A 21 -15.11 12.54 8.58
CA VAL A 21 -15.12 13.28 7.31
C VAL A 21 -16.53 13.32 6.72
N VAL A 22 -17.21 12.17 6.69
CA VAL A 22 -18.59 12.06 6.21
C VAL A 22 -19.54 12.84 7.11
N ALA A 23 -19.44 12.68 8.43
CA ALA A 23 -20.30 13.36 9.40
C ALA A 23 -20.18 14.89 9.32
N ARG A 24 -18.99 15.41 9.00
CA ARG A 24 -18.70 16.84 8.83
C ARG A 24 -18.93 17.36 7.41
N GLY A 25 -19.30 16.50 6.46
CA GLY A 25 -19.50 16.88 5.06
C GLY A 25 -18.23 17.40 4.37
N LEU A 26 -17.06 16.94 4.80
CA LEU A 26 -15.77 17.39 4.28
C LEU A 26 -15.42 16.64 2.98
N HIS A 27 -14.78 17.34 2.04
CA HIS A 27 -14.21 16.68 0.87
C HIS A 27 -12.89 16.00 1.25
N PRO A 28 -12.67 14.69 0.98
CA PRO A 28 -11.48 13.96 1.44
C PRO A 28 -10.14 14.57 0.99
N GLU A 29 -10.07 15.15 -0.21
CA GLU A 29 -8.84 15.79 -0.71
C GLU A 29 -8.48 17.09 0.03
N GLY A 30 -9.44 17.69 0.74
CA GLY A 30 -9.25 18.87 1.57
C GLY A 30 -8.93 18.56 3.03
N VAL A 31 -8.67 17.29 3.36
CA VAL A 31 -8.43 16.83 4.73
C VAL A 31 -6.99 16.33 4.90
N ASP A 32 -6.34 16.79 5.96
CA ASP A 32 -5.12 16.24 6.50
C ASP A 32 -5.41 15.52 7.82
N VAL A 33 -4.62 14.50 8.14
CA VAL A 33 -4.76 13.67 9.34
C VAL A 33 -3.47 13.77 10.14
N ASP A 34 -3.59 14.28 11.36
CA ASP A 34 -2.55 14.27 12.38
C ASP A 34 -2.63 12.95 13.17
N THR A 35 -1.66 12.07 12.94
CA THR A 35 -1.56 10.76 13.61
C THR A 35 -0.87 10.84 14.98
N GLY A 36 -0.44 12.04 15.40
CA GLY A 36 0.39 12.26 16.57
C GLY A 36 1.90 12.07 16.31
N THR A 37 2.30 11.39 15.23
CA THR A 37 3.70 11.26 14.82
C THR A 37 4.03 12.11 13.59
N ARG A 38 3.05 12.34 12.72
CA ARG A 38 3.15 13.16 11.52
C ARG A 38 1.76 13.61 11.05
N VAL A 39 1.75 14.57 10.13
CA VAL A 39 0.54 15.02 9.44
C VAL A 39 0.62 14.58 7.98
N LEU A 40 -0.40 13.85 7.51
CA LEU A 40 -0.48 13.33 6.15
C LEU A 40 -1.79 13.74 5.49
N PRO A 41 -1.83 13.92 4.15
CA PRO A 41 -3.09 13.97 3.41
C PRO A 41 -3.95 12.74 3.70
N LEU A 42 -5.26 12.90 3.85
CA LEU A 42 -6.17 11.76 4.01
C LEU A 42 -6.11 10.84 2.77
N VAL A 43 -6.30 11.45 1.59
CA VAL A 43 -6.17 10.79 0.28
C VAL A 43 -5.28 11.64 -0.62
N LEU A 44 -4.46 10.98 -1.43
CA LEU A 44 -3.65 11.64 -2.46
C LEU A 44 -4.06 11.18 -3.87
N ASP A 45 -4.66 12.08 -4.65
CA ASP A 45 -4.91 11.89 -6.09
C ASP A 45 -3.72 12.39 -6.94
N ASP A 46 -2.54 11.83 -6.69
CA ASP A 46 -1.31 12.11 -7.44
C ASP A 46 -0.94 10.90 -8.33
N ARG A 47 -0.49 11.14 -9.56
CA ARG A 47 0.05 10.12 -10.47
C ARG A 47 1.25 9.38 -9.87
N ASN A 48 2.06 10.03 -9.07
CA ASN A 48 3.22 9.46 -8.38
C ASN A 48 2.82 8.35 -7.40
N HIS A 49 1.63 8.43 -6.81
CA HIS A 49 1.11 7.40 -5.94
C HIS A 49 0.81 6.10 -6.72
N LEU A 50 0.28 6.17 -7.95
CA LEU A 50 0.14 4.98 -8.80
C LEU A 50 1.50 4.36 -9.13
N LEU A 51 2.52 5.18 -9.39
CA LEU A 51 3.88 4.69 -9.65
C LEU A 51 4.47 3.95 -8.44
N THR A 52 4.16 4.36 -7.21
CA THR A 52 4.56 3.62 -6.00
C THR A 52 3.99 2.21 -6.00
N TRP A 53 2.69 2.05 -6.24
CA TRP A 53 2.06 0.72 -6.30
C TRP A 53 2.56 -0.14 -7.46
N ILE A 54 2.84 0.44 -8.63
CA ILE A 54 3.45 -0.28 -9.76
C ILE A 54 4.84 -0.80 -9.38
N ARG A 55 5.65 0.03 -8.71
CA ARG A 55 6.99 -0.37 -8.25
C ARG A 55 6.89 -1.50 -7.22
N LEU A 56 6.03 -1.37 -6.22
CA LEU A 56 5.81 -2.40 -5.19
C LEU A 56 5.31 -3.72 -5.82
N TYR A 57 4.35 -3.65 -6.75
CA TYR A 57 3.88 -4.80 -7.51
C TYR A 57 5.03 -5.50 -8.24
N SER A 58 5.85 -4.74 -8.96
CA SER A 58 6.96 -5.27 -9.75
C SER A 58 7.99 -5.99 -8.87
N ARG A 59 8.29 -5.44 -7.68
CA ARG A 59 9.17 -6.06 -6.69
C ARG A 59 8.59 -7.35 -6.12
N CYS A 60 7.31 -7.35 -5.74
CA CYS A 60 6.65 -8.55 -5.22
C CYS A 60 6.58 -9.67 -6.28
N LEU A 61 6.25 -9.31 -7.53
CA LEU A 61 6.24 -10.25 -8.66
C LEU A 61 7.63 -10.86 -8.92
N ALA A 62 8.68 -10.03 -8.89
CA ALA A 62 10.06 -10.48 -9.05
C ALA A 62 10.45 -11.42 -7.90
N ALA A 63 10.16 -11.04 -6.65
CA ALA A 63 10.42 -11.86 -5.46
C ALA A 63 9.75 -13.23 -5.55
N ARG A 64 8.47 -13.29 -5.98
CA ARG A 64 7.73 -14.55 -6.17
C ARG A 64 8.41 -15.44 -7.21
N SER A 65 8.78 -14.84 -8.35
CA SER A 65 9.41 -15.56 -9.46
C SER A 65 10.78 -16.12 -9.06
N LEU A 66 11.54 -15.37 -8.26
CA LEU A 66 12.83 -15.80 -7.73
C LEU A 66 12.71 -16.91 -6.69
N LEU A 67 11.68 -16.89 -5.84
CA LEU A 67 11.36 -18.01 -4.94
C LEU A 67 11.11 -19.30 -5.72
N LEU A 68 10.28 -19.25 -6.76
CA LEU A 68 10.00 -20.43 -7.61
C LEU A 68 11.26 -20.96 -8.31
N ALA A 69 12.22 -20.09 -8.62
CA ALA A 69 13.48 -20.46 -9.22
C ALA A 69 14.54 -20.95 -8.21
N GLY A 70 14.22 -20.99 -6.91
CA GLY A 70 15.17 -21.35 -5.85
C GLY A 70 16.26 -20.29 -5.59
N ALA A 71 16.06 -19.06 -6.06
CA ALA A 71 17.03 -17.96 -5.94
C ALA A 71 16.76 -17.11 -4.68
N ALA A 72 16.89 -17.72 -3.50
CA ALA A 72 16.55 -17.13 -2.20
C ALA A 72 17.25 -15.77 -1.94
N ASP A 73 18.55 -15.66 -2.21
CA ASP A 73 19.32 -14.42 -2.00
C ASP A 73 18.78 -13.26 -2.84
N ARG A 74 18.45 -13.52 -4.11
CA ARG A 74 17.90 -12.49 -5.00
C ARG A 74 16.47 -12.14 -4.62
N CYS A 75 15.68 -13.12 -4.17
CA CYS A 75 14.35 -12.86 -3.63
C CYS A 75 14.42 -11.91 -2.44
N MET A 76 15.36 -12.12 -1.52
CA MET A 76 15.58 -11.27 -0.36
C MET A 76 15.86 -9.81 -0.76
N TRP A 77 16.67 -9.58 -1.80
CA TRP A 77 16.92 -8.23 -2.30
C TRP A 77 15.65 -7.53 -2.80
N GLU A 78 14.77 -8.26 -3.50
CA GLU A 78 13.50 -7.71 -3.97
C GLU A 78 12.54 -7.40 -2.81
N ILE A 79 12.49 -8.26 -1.79
CA ILE A 79 11.70 -8.04 -0.57
C ILE A 79 12.20 -6.80 0.18
N GLU A 80 13.51 -6.66 0.37
CA GLU A 80 14.10 -5.50 1.06
C GLU A 80 13.86 -4.20 0.30
N ALA A 81 14.00 -4.21 -1.02
CA ALA A 81 13.68 -3.06 -1.86
C ALA A 81 12.20 -2.65 -1.74
N ALA A 82 11.29 -3.64 -1.67
CA ALA A 82 9.86 -3.36 -1.45
C ALA A 82 9.60 -2.78 -0.05
N LEU A 83 10.24 -3.30 1.00
CA LEU A 83 10.13 -2.78 2.36
C LEU A 83 10.61 -1.33 2.47
N ILE A 84 11.72 -0.99 1.81
CA ILE A 84 12.22 0.39 1.76
C ILE A 84 11.21 1.31 1.05
N ALA A 85 10.65 0.85 -0.08
CA ALA A 85 9.67 1.62 -0.83
C ALA A 85 8.34 1.82 -0.07
N ALA A 86 7.98 0.91 0.84
CA ALA A 86 6.78 1.00 1.67
C ALA A 86 6.97 1.80 2.97
N ALA A 87 8.20 2.22 3.29
CA ALA A 87 8.52 2.85 4.57
C ALA A 87 7.92 4.27 4.74
N ASP A 88 7.63 4.95 3.63
CA ASP A 88 7.09 6.31 3.64
C ASP A 88 5.78 6.37 2.83
N PRO A 89 4.61 6.13 3.47
CA PRO A 89 3.32 6.19 2.80
C PRO A 89 3.01 7.63 2.36
N PRO A 90 2.51 7.83 1.13
CA PRO A 90 2.26 9.16 0.59
C PRO A 90 0.96 9.81 1.11
N CYS A 91 0.07 9.02 1.73
CA CYS A 91 -1.14 9.51 2.39
C CYS A 91 -1.53 8.61 3.57
N PHE A 92 -2.42 9.11 4.44
CA PHE A 92 -2.87 8.40 5.64
C PHE A 92 -3.56 7.08 5.31
N LEU A 93 -4.46 7.05 4.30
CA LEU A 93 -5.10 5.79 3.93
C LEU A 93 -4.12 4.73 3.43
N ASP A 94 -3.00 5.11 2.81
CA ASP A 94 -1.98 4.16 2.38
C ASP A 94 -1.18 3.56 3.53
N GLU A 95 -1.11 4.22 4.68
CA GLU A 95 -0.41 3.71 5.86
C GLU A 95 -0.92 2.32 6.26
N VAL A 96 -2.23 2.10 6.17
CA VAL A 96 -2.89 0.82 6.50
C VAL A 96 -2.48 -0.28 5.53
N TYR A 97 -2.59 0.00 4.24
CA TYR A 97 -2.34 -0.99 3.19
C TYR A 97 -0.85 -1.29 3.06
N LEU A 98 0.00 -0.28 3.25
CA LEU A 98 1.44 -0.48 3.32
C LEU A 98 1.85 -1.22 4.59
N ALA A 99 1.16 -1.04 5.72
CA ALA A 99 1.40 -1.85 6.92
C ALA A 99 1.09 -3.34 6.69
N GLU A 100 -0.04 -3.67 6.05
CA GLU A 100 -0.37 -5.05 5.66
C GLU A 100 0.68 -5.63 4.71
N LEU A 101 1.09 -4.86 3.70
CA LEU A 101 2.16 -5.25 2.78
C LEU A 101 3.47 -5.53 3.51
N VAL A 102 3.89 -4.63 4.41
CA VAL A 102 5.10 -4.78 5.21
C VAL A 102 5.04 -6.03 6.08
N GLN A 103 3.90 -6.33 6.69
CA GLN A 103 3.73 -7.54 7.50
C GLN A 103 3.94 -8.81 6.67
N LEU A 104 3.33 -8.89 5.48
CA LEU A 104 3.50 -10.01 4.56
C LEU A 104 4.96 -10.17 4.12
N LEU A 105 5.60 -9.07 3.71
CA LEU A 105 6.99 -9.07 3.27
C LEU A 105 7.96 -9.46 4.40
N ARG A 106 7.76 -8.96 5.62
CA ARG A 106 8.56 -9.36 6.80
C ARG A 106 8.32 -10.83 7.16
N SER A 107 7.11 -11.35 6.98
CA SER A 107 6.84 -12.77 7.18
C SER A 107 7.62 -13.63 6.20
N ALA A 108 7.63 -13.26 4.92
CA ALA A 108 8.43 -13.94 3.90
C ALA A 108 9.93 -13.85 4.22
N GLN A 109 10.42 -12.66 4.60
CA GLN A 109 11.81 -12.45 4.98
C GLN A 109 12.26 -13.38 6.12
N ARG A 110 11.44 -13.50 7.18
CA ARG A 110 11.73 -14.40 8.31
C ARG A 110 11.79 -15.86 7.89
N ALA A 111 10.84 -16.31 7.07
CA ALA A 111 10.80 -17.69 6.60
C ALA A 111 12.03 -18.03 5.73
N ILE A 112 12.41 -17.14 4.80
CA ILE A 112 13.61 -17.32 3.98
C ILE A 112 14.87 -17.39 4.85
N LEU A 113 15.00 -16.50 5.84
CA LEU A 113 16.13 -16.52 6.79
C LEU A 113 16.16 -17.77 7.68
N ALA A 114 15.00 -18.40 7.93
CA ALA A 114 14.90 -19.68 8.62
C ALA A 114 15.23 -20.90 7.72
N GLY A 115 15.50 -20.67 6.43
CA GLY A 115 15.78 -21.73 5.46
C GLY A 115 14.55 -22.38 4.84
N GLU A 116 13.35 -21.87 5.11
CA GLU A 116 12.06 -22.36 4.61
C GLU A 116 11.86 -22.02 3.12
N THR A 117 12.76 -22.48 2.25
CA THR A 117 12.90 -22.02 0.85
C THR A 117 12.63 -23.11 -0.19
N ASP A 118 12.36 -24.34 0.27
CA ASP A 118 12.06 -25.46 -0.62
C ASP A 118 10.55 -25.53 -0.98
N ILE A 119 10.21 -26.51 -1.81
CA ILE A 119 8.84 -26.74 -2.28
C ILE A 119 7.88 -27.22 -1.19
N GLU A 120 8.38 -27.68 -0.03
CA GLU A 120 7.57 -28.17 1.08
C GLU A 120 7.14 -27.01 2.01
N HIS A 121 7.89 -25.90 1.98
CA HIS A 121 7.62 -24.71 2.76
C HIS A 121 7.00 -23.60 1.90
N HIS A 122 5.68 -23.65 1.74
CA HIS A 122 4.95 -22.63 0.98
C HIS A 122 4.83 -21.26 1.68
N GLY A 123 5.28 -21.14 2.94
CA GLY A 123 5.15 -19.93 3.76
C GLY A 123 5.60 -18.63 3.08
N PRO A 124 6.87 -18.50 2.65
CA PRO A 124 7.33 -17.28 1.99
C PRO A 124 6.69 -17.06 0.62
N TYR A 125 6.45 -18.13 -0.13
CA TYR A 125 5.78 -18.04 -1.43
C TYR A 125 4.36 -17.50 -1.32
N VAL A 126 3.57 -17.99 -0.36
CA VAL A 126 2.20 -17.52 -0.11
C VAL A 126 2.22 -16.06 0.35
N ALA A 127 3.11 -15.71 1.28
CA ALA A 127 3.21 -14.33 1.77
C ALA A 127 3.56 -13.33 0.64
N VAL A 128 4.53 -13.65 -0.22
CA VAL A 128 4.88 -12.79 -1.37
C VAL A 128 3.76 -12.75 -2.42
N THR A 129 3.04 -13.86 -2.63
CA THR A 129 1.87 -13.89 -3.52
C THR A 129 0.73 -13.01 -3.01
N MET A 130 0.47 -13.03 -1.70
CA MET A 130 -0.52 -12.13 -1.09
C MET A 130 -0.10 -10.67 -1.21
N ALA A 131 1.19 -10.36 -1.00
CA ALA A 131 1.75 -9.02 -1.17
C ALA A 131 1.58 -8.50 -2.61
N GLU A 132 1.84 -9.34 -3.61
CA GLU A 132 1.61 -9.04 -5.03
C GLU A 132 0.13 -8.73 -5.30
N ASN A 133 -0.79 -9.58 -4.81
CA ASN A 133 -2.22 -9.41 -5.01
C ASN A 133 -2.77 -8.14 -4.34
N LEU A 134 -2.24 -7.77 -3.17
CA LEU A 134 -2.57 -6.53 -2.49
C LEU A 134 -2.21 -5.32 -3.38
N CYS A 135 -1.00 -5.32 -3.96
CA CYS A 135 -0.57 -4.27 -4.87
C CYS A 135 -1.45 -4.20 -6.14
N ALA A 136 -1.74 -5.36 -6.75
CA ALA A 136 -2.59 -5.44 -7.94
C ALA A 136 -4.00 -4.90 -7.68
N THR A 137 -4.59 -5.26 -6.55
CA THR A 137 -5.92 -4.78 -6.14
C THR A 137 -5.95 -3.26 -6.00
N ARG A 138 -4.86 -2.64 -5.50
CA ARG A 138 -4.78 -1.18 -5.38
C ARG A 138 -4.69 -0.48 -6.72
N MET A 139 -3.90 -1.01 -7.65
CA MET A 139 -3.84 -0.46 -9.01
C MET A 139 -5.20 -0.56 -9.73
N ILE A 140 -5.84 -1.74 -9.71
CA ILE A 140 -7.13 -1.96 -10.38
C ILE A 140 -8.23 -1.08 -9.81
N ARG A 141 -8.34 -0.98 -8.48
CA ARG A 141 -9.36 -0.12 -7.85
C ARG A 141 -9.22 1.33 -8.31
N ARG A 142 -8.00 1.82 -8.52
CA ARG A 142 -7.77 3.20 -8.98
C ARG A 142 -8.26 3.42 -10.41
N GLU A 143 -7.90 2.54 -11.34
CA GLU A 143 -8.34 2.62 -12.75
C GLU A 143 -9.87 2.62 -12.86
N VAL A 144 -10.55 1.73 -12.14
CA VAL A 144 -12.02 1.67 -12.13
C VAL A 144 -12.66 2.97 -11.62
N HIS A 145 -12.02 3.67 -10.69
CA HIS A 145 -12.52 4.97 -10.20
C HIS A 145 -12.26 6.11 -11.19
N GLN A 146 -11.15 6.09 -11.92
CA GLN A 146 -10.86 7.07 -12.96
C GLN A 146 -11.82 6.94 -14.15
N ASP A 147 -12.07 5.72 -14.62
CA ASP A 147 -13.03 5.46 -15.70
C ASP A 147 -14.45 5.94 -15.36
N ARG A 148 -14.89 5.77 -14.11
CA ARG A 148 -16.21 6.25 -13.65
C ARG A 148 -16.32 7.77 -13.60
N ARG A 149 -15.24 8.49 -13.31
CA ARG A 149 -15.21 9.96 -13.38
C ARG A 149 -15.23 10.46 -14.83
N GLN A 150 -14.61 9.72 -15.75
CA GLN A 150 -14.56 10.07 -17.16
C GLN A 150 -15.85 9.72 -17.92
N TYR A 151 -16.58 8.69 -17.48
CA TYR A 151 -17.86 8.26 -18.06
C TYR A 151 -18.90 7.96 -16.97
N PRO A 152 -19.58 8.99 -16.42
CA PRO A 152 -20.68 8.75 -15.49
C PRO A 152 -21.80 8.00 -16.23
N ARG A 153 -22.15 6.80 -15.75
CA ARG A 153 -23.33 6.08 -16.26
C ARG A 153 -24.56 6.87 -15.81
N THR A 154 -25.27 7.45 -16.79
CA THR A 154 -26.55 8.14 -16.67
C THR A 154 -27.63 7.25 -16.07
#